data_AF-A0A8T0R7K3-F1
#
_entry.id   AF-A0A8T0R7K3-F1
#
_cell.length_a   1.000
_cell.length_b   1.000
_cell.length_c   1.000
_cell.angle_alpha   90.00
_cell.angle_beta   90.00
_cell.angle_gamma   90.00
#
_symmetry.space_group_name_H-M   'P 1'
#
loop_
_entity.id
_entity.type
_entity.pdbx_description
1 polymer ?
#
loop_
_entity_poly.entity_id
_entity_poly.type
_entity_poly.pdbx_seq_one_letter_code
_entity_poly.pdbx_strand_id
1 'polypeptide(L)'
;MAPPPIKAYRAAPSIATPTHPSHFRSRNNKQHSSPSAMASRSSSILLVAAALASLLAVGSCAAVSFKTGPGCSATKLVLIPSEAISEVEVKEKGADDFTALKEGPTGTWTLEGKEPLKGPFSIRFAAKSGGYRVVDDAIPTGFKSGSDYKTSVQV
;
A
#
# COMPACT_ATOMS: atom_id res chain seq x y z
N MET A 1 19.43 -25.53 -10.70
CA MET A 1 18.42 -24.49 -11.00
C MET A 1 19.11 -23.14 -10.89
N ALA A 2 19.26 -22.40 -11.99
CA ALA A 2 19.98 -21.13 -11.99
C ALA A 2 19.02 -19.96 -11.65
N PRO A 3 19.46 -18.93 -10.91
CA PRO A 3 18.62 -17.77 -10.61
C PRO A 3 18.35 -16.93 -11.88
N PRO A 4 17.16 -16.31 -12.02
CA PRO A 4 16.85 -15.48 -13.17
C PRO A 4 17.62 -14.13 -13.13
N PRO A 5 17.94 -13.53 -14.29
CA PRO A 5 18.77 -12.33 -14.36
C PRO A 5 18.00 -11.05 -13.96
N ILE A 6 18.68 -10.17 -13.22
CA ILE A 6 18.18 -8.89 -12.73
C ILE A 6 18.07 -7.90 -13.90
N LYS A 7 16.85 -7.43 -14.17
CA LYS A 7 16.58 -6.38 -15.17
C LYS A 7 16.96 -5.02 -14.57
N ALA A 8 18.01 -4.39 -15.09
CA ALA A 8 18.40 -3.03 -14.70
C ALA A 8 17.35 -2.01 -15.15
N TYR A 9 16.80 -1.24 -14.21
CA TYR A 9 15.87 -0.15 -14.50
C TYR A 9 16.65 1.10 -14.93
N ARG A 10 16.24 1.67 -16.07
CA ARG A 10 16.81 2.89 -16.67
C ARG A 10 16.24 4.13 -15.97
N ALA A 11 17.10 5.03 -15.51
CA ALA A 11 16.71 6.30 -14.90
C ALA A 11 15.97 7.21 -15.90
N ALA A 12 14.92 7.88 -15.42
CA ALA A 12 14.14 8.86 -16.18
C ALA A 12 14.88 10.20 -16.35
N PRO A 13 14.69 10.93 -17.47
CA PRO A 13 15.36 12.21 -17.70
C PRO A 13 14.65 13.38 -16.98
N SER A 14 15.48 14.31 -16.50
CA SER A 14 15.10 15.57 -15.84
C SER A 14 14.52 16.58 -16.84
N ILE A 15 13.39 17.21 -16.49
CA ILE A 15 12.72 18.24 -17.30
C ILE A 15 13.30 19.62 -16.96
N ALA A 16 13.85 20.30 -17.96
CA ALA A 16 14.30 21.68 -17.88
C ALA A 16 13.19 22.68 -18.28
N THR A 17 13.29 23.88 -17.70
CA THR A 17 12.41 25.06 -17.72
C THR A 17 12.17 25.72 -19.10
N PRO A 18 11.05 26.44 -19.31
CA PRO A 18 10.77 27.13 -20.56
C PRO A 18 11.33 28.57 -20.58
N THR A 19 12.02 28.91 -21.67
CA THR A 19 12.53 30.24 -22.00
C THR A 19 11.45 31.11 -22.65
N HIS A 20 11.30 32.35 -22.15
CA HIS A 20 10.44 33.41 -22.64
C HIS A 20 11.08 34.11 -23.86
N PRO A 21 10.33 34.48 -24.92
CA PRO A 21 10.76 35.52 -25.84
C PRO A 21 9.91 36.79 -25.67
N SER A 22 10.61 37.92 -25.59
CA SER A 22 10.12 39.28 -25.64
C SER A 22 9.81 39.71 -27.07
N HIS A 23 8.60 40.22 -27.33
CA HIS A 23 8.32 41.04 -28.52
C HIS A 23 7.77 42.41 -28.13
N PHE A 24 8.55 43.42 -28.53
CA PHE A 24 8.33 44.84 -28.44
C PHE A 24 7.30 45.30 -29.51
N ARG A 25 6.24 46.01 -29.12
CA ARG A 25 5.58 46.96 -30.03
C ARG A 25 4.95 48.14 -29.30
N SER A 26 5.27 49.31 -29.85
CA SER A 26 5.11 50.66 -29.32
C SER A 26 3.80 51.32 -29.77
N ARG A 27 3.28 52.20 -28.88
CA ARG A 27 2.45 53.41 -29.14
C ARG A 27 1.04 53.25 -29.75
N ASN A 28 0.00 53.73 -29.06
CA ASN A 28 -0.37 55.16 -29.11
C ASN A 28 -1.49 55.53 -28.11
N ASN A 29 -1.36 56.75 -27.62
CA ASN A 29 -2.18 57.44 -26.62
C ASN A 29 -3.45 58.05 -27.26
N LYS A 30 -4.61 57.91 -26.61
CA LYS A 30 -5.72 58.87 -26.70
C LYS A 30 -6.65 58.73 -25.50
N GLN A 31 -6.39 59.54 -24.47
CA GLN A 31 -7.37 59.89 -23.45
C GLN A 31 -8.36 60.90 -24.02
N HIS A 32 -9.66 60.68 -23.80
CA HIS A 32 -10.68 61.73 -23.86
C HIS A 32 -11.78 61.39 -22.84
N SER A 33 -11.78 62.18 -21.76
CA SER A 33 -12.90 62.74 -20.99
C SER A 33 -14.17 61.90 -20.71
N SER A 34 -14.43 61.63 -19.41
CA SER A 34 -15.71 61.24 -18.76
C SER A 34 -16.79 62.36 -18.85
N PRO A 35 -18.05 62.26 -18.33
CA PRO A 35 -18.69 61.19 -17.51
C PRO A 35 -20.20 60.89 -17.80
N SER A 36 -20.74 59.91 -17.07
CA SER A 36 -22.07 59.90 -16.41
C SER A 36 -23.04 58.77 -16.74
N ALA A 37 -23.79 58.43 -15.68
CA ALA A 37 -25.12 57.83 -15.62
C ALA A 37 -25.20 56.31 -15.39
N MET A 38 -25.52 56.02 -14.14
CA MET A 38 -25.95 54.76 -13.54
C MET A 38 -27.38 54.40 -13.99
N ALA A 39 -27.60 53.15 -14.40
CA ALA A 39 -28.90 52.45 -14.39
C ALA A 39 -28.59 50.93 -14.47
N SER A 40 -28.56 50.21 -13.35
CA SER A 40 -29.71 49.50 -12.78
C SER A 40 -30.46 48.62 -13.79
N ARG A 41 -30.22 47.30 -13.74
CA ARG A 41 -31.23 46.30 -13.29
C ARG A 41 -30.72 44.87 -13.51
N SER A 42 -30.63 44.15 -12.39
CA SER A 42 -31.07 42.76 -12.21
C SER A 42 -30.52 41.69 -13.15
N SER A 43 -29.66 40.81 -12.61
CA SER A 43 -29.86 39.36 -12.66
C SER A 43 -28.79 38.65 -11.82
N SER A 44 -29.22 38.20 -10.64
CA SER A 44 -28.52 37.24 -9.79
C SER A 44 -28.31 35.92 -10.54
N ILE A 45 -27.09 35.39 -10.56
CA ILE A 45 -26.70 33.96 -10.50
C ILE A 45 -25.18 34.01 -10.28
N LEU A 46 -24.72 34.14 -9.03
CA LEU A 46 -24.22 33.03 -8.23
C LEU A 46 -23.00 32.32 -8.86
N LEU A 47 -21.84 32.57 -8.22
CA LEU A 47 -20.79 31.60 -7.91
C LEU A 47 -20.63 30.42 -8.88
N VAL A 48 -19.66 30.51 -9.80
CA VAL A 48 -19.05 29.32 -10.41
C VAL A 48 -17.65 29.17 -9.84
N ALA A 49 -17.58 28.78 -8.57
CA ALA A 49 -16.43 28.07 -8.04
C ALA A 49 -16.70 26.59 -8.31
N ALA A 50 -16.29 26.11 -9.49
CA ALA A 50 -16.30 24.67 -9.76
C ALA A 50 -15.26 24.02 -8.84
N ALA A 51 -15.75 23.41 -7.76
CA ALA A 51 -14.94 22.71 -6.78
C ALA A 51 -14.12 21.61 -7.46
N LEU A 52 -12.80 21.67 -7.32
CA LEU A 52 -11.94 20.51 -7.53
C LEU A 52 -12.27 19.51 -6.43
N ALA A 53 -13.21 18.60 -6.70
CA ALA A 53 -13.41 17.42 -5.89
C ALA A 53 -12.17 16.54 -6.04
N SER A 54 -11.16 16.78 -5.21
CA SER A 54 -10.01 15.89 -5.06
C SER A 54 -10.54 14.53 -4.64
N LEU A 55 -10.40 13.55 -5.53
CA LEU A 55 -10.67 12.15 -5.31
C LEU A 55 -9.83 11.70 -4.10
N LEU A 56 -10.45 11.62 -2.92
CA LEU A 56 -9.89 10.85 -1.81
C LEU A 56 -10.10 9.38 -2.17
N ALA A 57 -9.29 8.90 -3.12
CA ALA A 57 -8.98 7.50 -3.18
C ALA A 57 -8.22 7.21 -1.88
N VAL A 58 -8.97 6.89 -0.82
CA VAL A 58 -8.45 6.15 0.31
C VAL A 58 -8.03 4.82 -0.28
N GLY A 59 -6.84 4.77 -0.87
CA GLY A 59 -6.11 3.52 -0.99
C GLY A 59 -5.99 3.06 0.44
N SER A 60 -6.84 2.11 0.84
CA SER A 60 -6.77 1.52 2.16
C SER A 60 -5.46 0.76 2.21
N CYS A 61 -4.40 1.44 2.64
CA CYS A 61 -3.13 0.88 3.08
C CYS A 61 -3.37 0.11 4.38
N ALA A 62 -4.21 -0.92 4.33
CA ALA A 62 -4.45 -1.79 5.46
C ALA A 62 -3.22 -2.68 5.60
N ALA A 63 -2.57 -2.62 6.76
CA ALA A 63 -1.50 -3.54 7.06
C ALA A 63 -2.06 -4.96 7.17
N VAL A 64 -1.31 -5.95 6.67
CA VAL A 64 -1.72 -7.36 6.73
C VAL A 64 -1.79 -7.79 8.20
N SER A 65 -2.89 -8.43 8.58
CA SER A 65 -2.96 -9.18 9.83
C SER A 65 -2.94 -10.67 9.57
N PHE A 66 -2.38 -11.42 10.52
CA PHE A 66 -2.42 -12.87 10.56
C PHE A 66 -3.26 -13.29 11.75
N LYS A 67 -4.44 -13.86 11.48
CA LYS A 67 -5.28 -14.45 12.50
C LYS A 67 -4.90 -15.90 12.70
N THR A 68 -4.78 -16.35 13.94
CA THR A 68 -4.61 -17.77 14.23
C THR A 68 -5.94 -18.50 14.05
N GLY A 69 -5.93 -19.53 13.20
CA GLY A 69 -7.09 -20.37 12.94
C GLY A 69 -7.42 -21.28 14.13
N PRO A 70 -8.62 -21.89 14.13
CA PRO A 70 -8.98 -22.90 15.12
C PRO A 70 -8.04 -24.11 15.02
N GLY A 71 -7.75 -24.74 16.16
CA GLY A 71 -6.90 -25.93 16.22
C GLY A 71 -5.40 -25.66 16.29
N CYS A 72 -4.99 -24.42 16.61
CA CYS A 72 -3.62 -24.14 17.00
C CYS A 72 -3.26 -24.89 18.29
N SER A 73 -2.10 -25.53 18.30
CA SER A 73 -1.56 -26.32 19.41
C SER A 73 -0.04 -26.12 19.51
N ALA A 74 0.61 -26.79 20.46
CA ALA A 74 2.07 -26.73 20.59
C ALA A 74 2.80 -27.20 19.31
N THR A 75 2.21 -28.09 18.52
CA THR A 75 2.82 -28.66 17.31
C THR A 75 2.16 -28.20 16.02
N LYS A 76 1.09 -27.41 16.10
CA LYS A 76 0.30 -27.00 14.94
C LYS A 76 0.00 -25.51 14.98
N LEU A 77 0.38 -24.82 13.92
CA LEU A 77 0.09 -23.41 13.70
C LEU A 77 -0.82 -23.28 12.48
N VAL A 78 -1.96 -22.61 12.65
CA VAL A 78 -2.89 -22.30 11.56
C VAL A 78 -2.97 -20.78 11.45
N LEU A 79 -2.71 -20.24 10.27
CA LEU A 79 -2.76 -18.81 9.97
C LEU A 79 -3.82 -18.52 8.92
N ILE A 80 -4.52 -17.41 9.10
CA ILE A 80 -5.54 -16.88 8.21
C ILE A 80 -5.15 -15.42 7.95
N PRO A 81 -4.48 -15.12 6.83
CA PRO A 81 -4.14 -13.76 6.47
C PRO A 81 -5.40 -12.94 6.16
N SER A 82 -5.36 -11.64 6.47
CA SER A 82 -6.46 -10.72 6.12
C SER A 82 -6.59 -10.49 4.61
N GLU A 83 -5.48 -10.63 3.88
CA GLU A 83 -5.37 -10.40 2.44
C GLU A 83 -5.15 -11.70 1.66
N ALA A 84 -5.42 -11.66 0.37
CA ALA A 84 -5.15 -12.81 -0.51
C ALA A 84 -3.65 -12.96 -0.78
N ILE A 85 -3.05 -13.97 -0.15
CA ILE A 85 -1.63 -14.31 -0.25
C ILE A 85 -1.48 -15.60 -1.07
N SER A 86 -0.40 -15.71 -1.86
CA SER A 86 -0.08 -16.88 -2.68
C SER A 86 0.83 -17.89 -1.98
N GLU A 87 1.68 -17.43 -1.07
CA GLU A 87 2.63 -18.27 -0.33
C GLU A 87 2.83 -17.71 1.07
N VAL A 88 2.86 -18.59 2.07
CA VAL A 88 3.21 -18.24 3.46
C VAL A 88 4.25 -19.22 3.96
N GLU A 89 5.30 -18.69 4.57
CA GLU A 89 6.36 -19.44 5.21
C GLU A 89 6.62 -18.84 6.60
N VAL A 90 7.04 -19.67 7.54
CA VAL A 90 7.39 -19.20 8.89
C VAL A 90 8.77 -19.69 9.30
N LYS A 91 9.43 -18.90 10.13
CA LYS A 91 10.70 -19.25 10.75
C LYS A 91 10.52 -19.25 12.26
N GLU A 92 10.80 -20.40 12.86
CA GLU A 92 10.86 -20.55 14.31
C GLU A 92 12.03 -19.78 14.90
N LYS A 93 11.92 -19.40 16.17
CA LYS A 93 13.01 -18.71 16.86
C LYS A 93 14.25 -19.61 16.92
N GLY A 94 15.35 -19.08 16.38
CA GLY A 94 16.64 -19.78 16.33
C GLY A 94 16.79 -20.77 15.17
N ALA A 95 15.80 -20.89 14.28
CA ALA A 95 15.97 -21.57 13.01
C ALA A 95 16.65 -20.64 11.99
N ASP A 96 17.46 -21.22 11.10
CA ASP A 96 18.13 -20.49 10.03
C ASP A 96 17.21 -20.26 8.81
N ASP A 97 16.32 -21.21 8.55
CA ASP A 97 15.51 -21.27 7.34
C ASP A 97 14.00 -21.05 7.59
N PHE A 98 13.33 -20.52 6.57
CA PHE A 98 11.87 -20.44 6.53
C PHE A 98 11.27 -21.78 6.06
N THR A 99 10.19 -22.19 6.72
CA THR A 99 9.43 -23.40 6.41
C THR A 99 8.10 -23.01 5.78
N ALA A 100 7.82 -23.52 4.57
CA ALA A 100 6.57 -23.26 3.87
C ALA A 100 5.37 -23.90 4.57
N LEU A 101 4.29 -23.13 4.69
CA LEU A 101 3.02 -23.60 5.22
C LEU A 101 2.23 -24.26 4.10
N LYS A 102 1.43 -25.25 4.50
CA LYS A 102 0.49 -25.91 3.61
C LYS A 102 -0.75 -25.04 3.44
N GLU A 103 -1.04 -24.65 2.20
CA GLU A 103 -2.31 -24.00 1.87
C GLU A 103 -3.47 -24.99 2.11
N GLY A 104 -4.45 -24.54 2.86
CA GLY A 104 -5.70 -25.21 3.14
C GLY A 104 -6.87 -24.49 2.48
N PRO A 105 -8.10 -24.99 2.67
CA PRO A 105 -9.28 -24.37 2.12
C PRO A 105 -9.45 -22.94 2.66
N THR A 106 -10.07 -22.08 1.85
CA THR A 106 -10.46 -20.72 2.25
C THR A 106 -9.27 -19.84 2.69
N GLY A 107 -8.09 -20.02 2.08
CA GLY A 107 -6.91 -19.19 2.37
C GLY A 107 -6.29 -19.42 3.74
N THR A 108 -6.49 -20.61 4.32
CA THR A 108 -5.82 -21.02 5.56
C THR A 108 -4.43 -21.57 5.27
N TRP A 109 -3.48 -21.33 6.15
CA TRP A 109 -2.09 -21.78 6.01
C TRP A 109 -1.71 -22.55 7.26
N THR A 110 -1.28 -23.81 7.10
CA THR A 110 -1.02 -24.70 8.24
C THR A 110 0.44 -25.15 8.25
N LEU A 111 1.09 -24.97 9.39
CA LEU A 111 2.33 -25.65 9.74
C LEU A 111 2.01 -26.73 10.77
N GLU A 112 2.47 -27.94 10.52
CA GLU A 112 2.37 -29.06 11.46
C GLU A 112 3.75 -29.67 11.65
N GLY A 113 4.26 -29.57 12.87
CA GLY A 113 5.55 -30.10 13.28
C GLY A 113 5.42 -31.41 14.03
N LYS A 114 6.49 -32.20 14.05
CA LYS A 114 6.60 -33.38 14.93
C LYS A 114 6.96 -32.99 16.36
N GLU A 115 7.68 -31.88 16.51
CA GLU A 115 8.10 -31.32 17.80
C GLU A 115 7.31 -30.05 18.12
N PRO A 116 7.31 -29.61 19.40
CA PRO A 116 6.72 -28.33 19.78
C PRO A 116 7.37 -27.17 19.04
N LEU A 117 6.56 -26.38 18.35
CA LEU A 117 6.96 -25.22 17.58
C LEU A 117 7.49 -24.11 18.50
N LYS A 118 8.64 -23.52 18.15
CA LYS A 118 9.32 -22.51 18.95
C LYS A 118 9.03 -21.10 18.44
N GLY A 119 8.14 -20.40 19.14
CA GLY A 119 7.90 -18.98 18.91
C GLY A 119 8.91 -18.05 19.62
N PRO A 120 8.91 -16.75 19.31
CA PRO A 120 8.10 -16.08 18.30
C PRO A 120 8.42 -16.53 16.87
N PHE A 121 7.43 -16.45 15.99
CA PHE A 121 7.58 -16.83 14.59
C PHE A 121 7.73 -15.59 13.73
N SER A 122 8.74 -15.61 12.86
CA SER A 122 8.83 -14.66 11.75
C SER A 122 8.02 -15.21 10.57
N ILE A 123 7.29 -14.36 9.85
CA ILE A 123 6.49 -14.76 8.69
C ILE A 123 7.10 -14.16 7.43
N ARG A 124 7.28 -14.97 6.40
CA ARG A 124 7.55 -14.53 5.03
C ARG A 124 6.37 -14.87 4.16
N PHE A 125 5.88 -13.93 3.34
CA PHE A 125 4.72 -14.17 2.51
C PHE A 125 4.77 -13.43 1.18
N ALA A 126 4.10 -13.98 0.17
CA ALA A 126 3.97 -13.38 -1.16
C ALA A 126 2.53 -12.94 -1.44
N ALA A 127 2.32 -11.66 -1.71
CA ALA A 127 1.03 -11.18 -2.18
C ALA A 127 0.75 -11.64 -3.61
N LYS A 128 -0.53 -11.86 -3.97
CA LYS A 128 -0.91 -12.31 -5.33
C LYS A 128 -0.42 -11.41 -6.47
N SER A 129 -0.34 -10.10 -6.22
CA SER A 129 0.12 -9.10 -7.19
C SER A 129 1.44 -8.44 -6.80
N GLY A 130 2.08 -8.88 -5.73
CA GLY A 130 3.22 -8.20 -5.11
C GLY A 130 4.42 -9.12 -4.86
N GLY A 131 5.54 -8.51 -4.51
CA GLY A 131 6.73 -9.25 -4.09
C GLY A 131 6.61 -9.83 -2.68
N TYR A 132 7.64 -10.57 -2.26
CA TYR A 132 7.73 -11.08 -0.90
C TYR A 132 7.81 -9.97 0.14
N ARG A 133 7.31 -10.27 1.32
CA ARG A 133 7.38 -9.48 2.55
C ARG A 133 7.87 -10.38 3.67
N VAL A 134 8.64 -9.82 4.59
CA VAL A 134 9.09 -10.51 5.81
C VAL A 134 8.66 -9.66 7.00
N VAL A 135 8.12 -10.33 8.01
CA VAL A 135 7.75 -9.73 9.29
C VAL A 135 8.39 -10.58 10.38
N ASP A 136 9.40 -10.03 11.04
CA ASP A 136 10.06 -10.69 12.16
C ASP A 136 9.17 -10.66 13.40
N ASP A 137 9.22 -11.73 14.18
CA ASP A 137 8.49 -11.91 15.44
C ASP A 137 6.98 -11.60 15.38
N ALA A 138 6.35 -11.84 14.23
CA ALA A 138 4.95 -11.51 13.96
C ALA A 138 3.95 -12.26 14.86
N ILE A 139 4.27 -13.51 15.21
CA ILE A 139 3.44 -14.34 16.09
C ILE A 139 4.22 -14.60 17.38
N PRO A 140 3.73 -14.14 18.55
CA PRO A 140 4.45 -14.29 19.80
C PRO A 140 4.48 -15.74 20.29
N THR A 141 5.42 -16.04 21.20
CA THR A 141 5.39 -17.28 21.98
C THR A 141 4.08 -17.39 22.76
N GLY A 142 3.49 -18.58 22.83
CA GLY A 142 2.22 -18.79 23.53
C GLY A 142 1.00 -18.23 22.82
N PHE A 143 1.07 -18.09 21.49
CA PHE A 143 -0.06 -17.72 20.64
C PHE A 143 -1.31 -18.53 20.97
N LYS A 144 -2.47 -17.87 20.90
CA LYS A 144 -3.77 -18.51 21.19
C LYS A 144 -4.55 -18.67 19.90
N SER A 145 -5.35 -19.73 19.79
CA SER A 145 -6.30 -19.89 18.68
C SER A 145 -7.27 -18.71 18.63
N GLY A 146 -7.55 -18.19 17.44
CA GLY A 146 -8.50 -17.10 17.21
C GLY A 146 -7.97 -15.68 17.47
N SER A 147 -6.71 -15.53 17.90
CA SER A 147 -6.06 -14.24 18.07
C SER A 147 -5.68 -13.60 16.74
N ASP A 148 -5.79 -12.28 16.65
CA ASP A 148 -5.38 -11.50 15.48
C ASP A 148 -4.07 -10.78 15.78
N TYR A 149 -3.06 -11.01 14.94
CA TYR A 149 -1.75 -10.38 15.05
C TYR A 149 -1.54 -9.44 13.87
N LYS A 150 -1.59 -8.15 14.14
CA LYS A 150 -1.37 -7.10 13.14
C LYS A 150 0.11 -6.95 12.86
N THR A 151 0.47 -6.95 11.58
CA THR A 151 1.82 -6.57 11.17
C THR A 151 1.88 -5.09 10.85
N SER A 152 3.07 -4.50 10.81
CA SER A 152 3.27 -3.15 10.29
C SER A 152 3.44 -3.11 8.77
N VAL A 153 3.36 -4.28 8.10
CA VAL A 153 3.66 -4.41 6.68
C VAL A 153 2.38 -4.39 5.86
N GLN A 154 2.41 -3.59 4.80
CA GLN A 154 1.34 -3.45 3.83
C GLN A 154 1.66 -4.26 2.57
N VAL A 155 0.61 -4.77 1.93
CA VAL A 155 0.70 -5.54 0.68
C VAL A 155 0.67 -4.63 -0.52
#